data_AF-A0A849RCF0-F1
#
_entry.id   AF-A0A849RCF0-F1
#
_cell.length_a   1.000
_cell.length_b   1.000
_cell.length_c   1.000
_cell.angle_alpha   90.00
_cell.angle_beta   90.00
_cell.angle_gamma   90.00
#
_symmetry.space_group_name_H-M   'P 1'
#
loop_
_entity.id
_entity.type
_entity.pdbx_description
1 polymer ?
#
loop_
_entity_poly.entity_id
_entity_poly.type
_entity_poly.pdbx_seq_one_letter_code
_entity_poly.pdbx_strand_id
1 'polypeptide(L)'
;MVRKTRKGQVFLIGAFVLCIMIASVVSGRSSLINDVPFDTTKNSFSNTILESKKVINIIAKENMTSYNMENRLLEYSLFLNRIGKEHNMNITGYFIVAIPNGADMNVSIINFGNYEMKDITIRINDTDTVFGSVKSMQSDTKIISNVPQFMSFNYSYLESTGISDELFSEEVNTSKKLFTYTKIRFENPKNARQSISYN
;
A
#
# COMPACT_ATOMS: atom_id res chain seq x y z
N MET A 1 -51.68 -31.14 -24.59
CA MET A 1 -51.19 -29.87 -23.99
C MET A 1 -49.74 -30.08 -23.56
N VAL A 2 -48.77 -29.81 -24.45
CA VAL A 2 -47.37 -30.23 -24.28
C VAL A 2 -46.53 -29.06 -23.74
N ARG A 3 -45.95 -29.24 -22.55
CA ARG A 3 -45.07 -28.29 -21.84
C ARG A 3 -43.81 -27.99 -22.69
N LYS A 4 -43.73 -26.80 -23.28
CA LYS A 4 -42.56 -26.26 -24.00
C LYS A 4 -42.01 -25.01 -23.29
N THR A 5 -41.35 -25.16 -22.14
CA THR A 5 -40.71 -24.00 -21.44
C THR A 5 -39.44 -24.35 -20.66
N ARG A 6 -38.76 -25.48 -20.93
CA ARG A 6 -37.59 -25.88 -20.12
C ARG A 6 -36.21 -25.48 -20.67
N LYS A 7 -36.09 -25.05 -21.93
CA LYS A 7 -34.77 -24.71 -22.53
C LYS A 7 -34.35 -23.26 -22.30
N GLY A 8 -35.30 -22.32 -22.36
CA GLY A 8 -35.03 -20.89 -22.11
C GLY A 8 -34.68 -20.59 -20.65
N GLN A 9 -35.27 -21.32 -19.70
CA GLN A 9 -34.97 -21.16 -18.27
C GLN A 9 -33.55 -21.62 -17.91
N VAL A 10 -33.04 -22.69 -18.53
CA VAL A 10 -31.66 -23.16 -18.29
C VAL A 10 -30.64 -22.18 -18.86
N PHE A 11 -30.92 -21.57 -20.01
CA PHE A 11 -30.07 -20.53 -20.58
C PHE A 11 -30.03 -19.26 -19.72
N LEU A 12 -31.19 -18.83 -19.21
CA LEU A 12 -31.29 -17.70 -18.29
C LEU A 12 -30.55 -17.95 -16.97
N ILE A 13 -30.68 -19.16 -16.40
CA ILE A 13 -29.96 -19.53 -15.17
C ILE A 13 -28.44 -19.56 -15.43
N GLY A 14 -27.99 -20.12 -16.55
CA GLY A 14 -26.57 -20.14 -16.92
C GLY A 14 -25.97 -18.74 -17.09
N ALA A 15 -26.69 -17.84 -17.76
CA ALA A 15 -26.28 -16.45 -17.91
C ALA A 15 -26.25 -15.70 -16.56
N PHE A 16 -27.21 -15.99 -15.67
CA PHE A 16 -27.28 -15.37 -14.35
C PHE A 16 -26.13 -15.82 -13.44
N VAL A 17 -25.78 -17.11 -13.48
CA VAL A 17 -24.62 -17.64 -12.74
C VAL A 17 -23.30 -17.06 -13.25
N LEU A 18 -23.14 -16.91 -14.58
CA LEU A 18 -21.97 -16.27 -15.17
C LEU A 18 -21.87 -14.78 -14.77
N CYS A 19 -22.99 -14.05 -14.79
CA CYS A 19 -23.06 -12.67 -14.33
C CYS A 19 -22.73 -12.54 -12.84
N ILE A 20 -23.19 -13.48 -11.99
CA ILE A 20 -22.83 -13.51 -10.56
C ILE A 20 -21.34 -13.80 -10.38
N MET A 21 -20.74 -14.71 -11.16
CA MET A 21 -19.30 -14.98 -11.10
C MET A 21 -18.46 -13.77 -11.53
N ILE A 22 -18.85 -13.10 -12.62
CA ILE A 22 -18.19 -11.86 -13.05
C ILE A 22 -18.39 -10.77 -12.01
N ALA A 23 -19.60 -10.62 -11.46
CA ALA A 23 -19.90 -9.65 -10.42
C ALA A 23 -19.16 -9.96 -9.11
N SER A 24 -18.87 -11.22 -8.78
CA SER A 24 -18.10 -11.60 -7.57
C SER A 24 -16.60 -11.46 -7.78
N VAL A 25 -16.09 -11.66 -9.00
CA VAL A 25 -14.70 -11.31 -9.38
C VAL A 25 -14.50 -9.79 -9.39
N VAL A 26 -15.51 -9.01 -9.81
CA VAL A 26 -15.49 -7.54 -9.81
C VAL A 26 -15.74 -6.98 -8.40
N SER A 27 -16.67 -7.55 -7.62
CA SER A 27 -16.96 -7.12 -6.24
C SER A 27 -15.86 -7.51 -5.27
N GLY A 28 -15.22 -8.68 -5.47
CA GLY A 28 -14.03 -9.10 -4.70
C GLY A 28 -12.79 -8.25 -4.97
N ARG A 29 -12.79 -7.41 -6.01
CA ARG A 29 -11.76 -6.39 -6.22
C ARG A 29 -12.05 -5.05 -5.56
N SER A 30 -13.30 -4.77 -5.17
CA SER A 30 -13.75 -3.43 -4.75
C SER A 30 -14.24 -3.33 -3.30
N SER A 31 -14.70 -4.44 -2.68
CA SER A 31 -15.37 -4.38 -1.37
C SER A 31 -14.44 -4.19 -0.17
N LEU A 32 -13.13 -4.46 -0.29
CA LEU A 32 -12.19 -4.28 0.83
C LEU A 32 -11.90 -2.81 1.17
N ILE A 33 -12.26 -1.86 0.30
CA ILE A 33 -11.90 -0.44 0.45
C ILE A 33 -13.14 0.46 0.66
N ASN A 34 -14.34 0.02 0.26
CA ASN A 34 -15.54 0.89 0.26
C ASN A 34 -16.34 0.91 1.59
N ASP A 35 -16.08 0.00 2.54
CA ASP A 35 -16.91 -0.14 3.75
C ASP A 35 -16.28 0.42 5.05
N VAL A 36 -15.26 1.28 4.96
CA VAL A 36 -14.69 1.95 6.15
C VAL A 36 -15.37 3.32 6.32
N PRO A 37 -16.32 3.49 7.26
CA PRO A 37 -16.92 4.79 7.53
C PRO A 37 -15.87 5.76 8.07
N PHE A 38 -15.65 6.86 7.36
CA PHE A 38 -14.75 7.94 7.75
C PHE A 38 -15.49 8.96 8.62
N ASP A 39 -15.11 9.06 9.90
CA ASP A 39 -15.47 10.19 10.78
C ASP A 39 -14.64 11.42 10.36
N THR A 40 -15.12 12.65 10.55
CA THR A 40 -14.56 13.91 9.97
C THR A 40 -13.96 14.88 10.99
N THR A 41 -13.87 14.52 12.26
CA THR A 41 -13.29 15.37 13.33
C THR A 41 -11.76 15.27 13.41
N LYS A 42 -11.05 16.03 14.25
CA LYS A 42 -9.57 15.92 14.44
C LYS A 42 -9.08 14.48 14.76
N ASN A 43 -10.00 13.62 15.21
CA ASN A 43 -9.81 12.18 15.40
C ASN A 43 -9.80 11.37 14.08
N SER A 44 -10.30 11.92 12.98
CA SER A 44 -10.40 11.29 11.65
C SER A 44 -9.06 10.91 11.05
N PHE A 45 -8.05 11.78 11.14
CA PHE A 45 -6.74 11.55 10.52
C PHE A 45 -5.91 10.54 11.30
N SER A 46 -5.96 10.60 12.63
CA SER A 46 -5.38 9.55 13.48
C SER A 46 -6.06 8.20 13.23
N ASN A 47 -7.40 8.20 13.08
CA ASN A 47 -8.15 7.01 12.67
C ASN A 47 -7.76 6.56 11.27
N THR A 48 -7.53 7.47 10.33
CA THR A 48 -7.06 7.14 8.97
C THR A 48 -5.73 6.42 9.01
N ILE A 49 -4.74 6.92 9.77
CA ILE A 49 -3.44 6.24 9.90
C ILE A 49 -3.62 4.84 10.49
N LEU A 50 -4.43 4.71 11.54
CA LEU A 50 -4.67 3.43 12.20
C LEU A 50 -5.39 2.43 11.28
N GLU A 51 -6.46 2.87 10.61
CA GLU A 51 -7.22 2.06 9.66
C GLU A 51 -6.37 1.72 8.43
N SER A 52 -5.54 2.64 7.92
CA SER A 52 -4.58 2.34 6.86
C SER A 52 -3.61 1.25 7.26
N LYS A 53 -3.06 1.29 8.49
CA LYS A 53 -2.20 0.20 8.99
C LYS A 53 -2.95 -1.13 9.02
N LYS A 54 -4.23 -1.16 9.38
CA LYS A 54 -5.04 -2.39 9.35
C LYS A 54 -5.25 -2.88 7.91
N VAL A 55 -5.66 -2.00 6.99
CA VAL A 55 -5.91 -2.32 5.58
C VAL A 55 -4.64 -2.83 4.90
N ILE A 56 -3.50 -2.18 5.09
CA ILE A 56 -2.20 -2.61 4.54
C ILE A 56 -1.83 -3.99 5.07
N ASN A 57 -2.02 -4.26 6.36
CA ASN A 57 -1.79 -5.59 6.93
C ASN A 57 -2.74 -6.66 6.38
N ILE A 58 -4.00 -6.32 6.10
CA ILE A 58 -4.95 -7.24 5.45
C ILE A 58 -4.48 -7.54 4.03
N ILE A 59 -4.18 -6.50 3.23
CA ILE A 59 -3.66 -6.65 1.86
C ILE A 59 -2.41 -7.52 1.86
N ALA A 60 -1.47 -7.29 2.75
CA ALA A 60 -0.23 -8.06 2.82
C ALA A 60 -0.45 -9.52 3.23
N LYS A 61 -1.37 -9.79 4.17
CA LYS A 61 -1.73 -11.17 4.58
C LYS A 61 -2.46 -11.94 3.48
N GLU A 62 -3.35 -11.29 2.75
CA GLU A 62 -4.11 -11.94 1.68
C GLU A 62 -3.27 -12.17 0.41
N ASN A 63 -2.16 -11.45 0.26
CA ASN A 63 -1.34 -11.46 -0.94
C ASN A 63 0.12 -11.88 -0.67
N MET A 64 0.36 -12.72 0.34
CA MET A 64 1.70 -13.12 0.85
C MET A 64 2.70 -13.65 -0.19
N THR A 65 2.29 -13.94 -1.42
CA THR A 65 3.15 -14.53 -2.46
C THR A 65 3.01 -13.89 -3.84
N SER A 66 2.27 -12.77 -4.00
CA SER A 66 1.85 -12.33 -5.33
C SER A 66 2.23 -10.88 -5.68
N TYR A 67 2.55 -10.65 -6.97
CA TYR A 67 2.61 -9.33 -7.62
C TYR A 67 1.33 -8.51 -7.42
N ASN A 68 0.20 -9.15 -7.06
CA ASN A 68 -1.03 -8.44 -6.76
C ASN A 68 -0.93 -7.55 -5.53
N MET A 69 -0.04 -7.86 -4.56
CA MET A 69 0.11 -7.02 -3.36
C MET A 69 0.45 -5.58 -3.71
N GLU A 70 1.45 -5.36 -4.56
CA GLU A 70 1.87 -4.01 -4.97
C GLU A 70 0.73 -3.27 -5.66
N ASN A 71 0.05 -3.92 -6.61
CA ASN A 71 -1.10 -3.32 -7.30
C ASN A 71 -2.21 -2.92 -6.31
N ARG A 72 -2.52 -3.76 -5.31
CA ARG A 72 -3.51 -3.44 -4.28
C ARG A 72 -3.08 -2.27 -3.39
N LEU A 73 -1.81 -2.18 -3.04
CA LEU A 73 -1.27 -1.08 -2.26
C LEU A 73 -1.23 0.23 -3.07
N LEU A 74 -0.98 0.17 -4.37
CA LEU A 74 -1.10 1.30 -5.28
C LEU A 74 -2.57 1.74 -5.46
N GLU A 75 -3.51 0.79 -5.63
CA GLU A 75 -4.95 1.08 -5.64
C GLU A 75 -5.39 1.78 -4.35
N TYR A 76 -4.93 1.29 -3.19
CA TYR A 76 -5.20 1.90 -1.91
C TYR A 76 -4.60 3.31 -1.79
N SER A 77 -3.40 3.52 -2.33
CA SER A 77 -2.75 4.84 -2.37
C SER A 77 -3.55 5.85 -3.20
N LEU A 78 -4.10 5.41 -4.35
CA LEU A 78 -4.98 6.25 -5.17
C LEU A 78 -6.29 6.58 -4.45
N PHE A 79 -6.82 5.65 -3.68
CA PHE A 79 -7.99 5.88 -2.83
C PHE A 79 -7.70 6.95 -1.75
N LEU A 80 -6.57 6.83 -1.03
CA LEU A 80 -6.15 7.85 -0.05
C LEU A 80 -5.99 9.24 -0.70
N ASN A 81 -5.42 9.30 -1.90
CA ASN A 81 -5.29 10.56 -2.64
C ASN A 81 -6.67 11.16 -2.98
N ARG A 82 -7.63 10.33 -3.40
CA ARG A 82 -9.01 10.76 -3.68
C ARG A 82 -9.69 11.34 -2.44
N ILE A 83 -9.61 10.63 -1.31
CA ILE A 83 -10.12 11.11 -0.01
C ILE A 83 -9.49 12.46 0.34
N GLY A 84 -8.18 12.57 0.20
CA GLY A 84 -7.48 13.84 0.42
C GLY A 84 -8.12 14.98 -0.37
N LYS A 85 -8.28 14.79 -1.69
CA LYS A 85 -8.88 15.80 -2.58
C LYS A 85 -10.30 16.18 -2.18
N GLU A 86 -11.15 15.21 -1.85
CA GLU A 86 -12.53 15.46 -1.40
C GLU A 86 -12.58 16.31 -0.13
N HIS A 87 -11.56 16.19 0.73
CA HIS A 87 -11.42 16.97 1.96
C HIS A 87 -10.46 18.16 1.86
N ASN A 88 -10.06 18.57 0.64
CA ASN A 88 -9.10 19.66 0.40
C ASN A 88 -7.75 19.48 1.15
N MET A 89 -7.24 18.25 1.19
CA MET A 89 -5.93 17.90 1.73
C MET A 89 -5.13 17.05 0.75
N ASN A 90 -3.81 17.05 0.90
CA ASN A 90 -2.95 16.10 0.23
C ASN A 90 -2.60 14.99 1.21
N ILE A 91 -2.98 13.75 0.90
CA ILE A 91 -2.58 12.57 1.66
C ILE A 91 -1.44 11.90 0.90
N THR A 92 -0.26 11.86 1.51
CA THR A 92 1.00 11.39 0.90
C THR A 92 1.70 10.42 1.83
N GLY A 93 2.65 9.62 1.32
CA GLY A 93 3.41 8.74 2.19
C GLY A 93 4.07 7.58 1.46
N TYR A 94 4.46 6.59 2.24
CA TYR A 94 5.04 5.36 1.74
C TYR A 94 4.71 4.16 2.63
N PHE A 95 4.73 2.99 2.01
CA PHE A 95 4.56 1.70 2.66
C PHE A 95 5.80 0.85 2.40
N ILE A 96 6.32 0.20 3.43
CA ILE A 96 7.32 -0.87 3.26
C ILE A 96 6.65 -2.15 3.75
N VAL A 97 6.61 -3.17 2.92
CA VAL A 97 5.99 -4.45 3.24
C VAL A 97 7.01 -5.55 3.03
N ALA A 98 7.29 -6.29 4.09
CA ALA A 98 8.26 -7.38 4.09
C ALA A 98 7.54 -8.70 4.35
N ILE A 99 7.59 -9.62 3.39
CA ILE A 99 6.93 -10.93 3.45
C ILE A 99 7.98 -12.04 3.42
N PRO A 100 8.00 -12.95 4.41
CA PRO A 100 8.85 -14.14 4.36
C PRO A 100 8.52 -15.03 3.15
N ASN A 101 9.56 -15.51 2.48
CA ASN A 101 9.47 -16.47 1.38
C ASN A 101 10.53 -17.58 1.56
N GLY A 102 10.20 -18.59 2.38
CA GLY A 102 11.14 -19.65 2.72
C GLY A 102 12.37 -19.14 3.48
N ALA A 103 13.55 -19.32 2.91
CA ALA A 103 14.80 -18.77 3.46
C ALA A 103 14.90 -17.24 3.28
N ASP A 104 14.14 -16.68 2.34
CA ASP A 104 14.29 -15.31 1.88
C ASP A 104 13.17 -14.40 2.41
N MET A 105 13.25 -13.12 2.08
CA MET A 105 12.22 -12.13 2.35
C MET A 105 12.00 -11.25 1.12
N ASN A 106 10.75 -11.18 0.66
CA ASN A 106 10.35 -10.24 -0.37
C ASN A 106 10.04 -8.91 0.32
N VAL A 107 10.77 -7.86 -0.02
CA VAL A 107 10.56 -6.52 0.53
C VAL A 107 10.13 -5.60 -0.59
N SER A 108 8.93 -5.05 -0.44
CA SER A 108 8.29 -4.14 -1.37
C SER A 108 8.21 -2.75 -0.75
N ILE A 109 8.57 -1.73 -1.53
CA ILE A 109 8.46 -0.32 -1.16
C ILE A 109 7.47 0.32 -2.11
N ILE A 110 6.44 0.97 -1.58
CA ILE A 110 5.42 1.65 -2.34
C ILE A 110 5.47 3.12 -1.95
N ASN A 111 5.85 3.97 -2.90
CA ASN A 111 5.85 5.42 -2.73
C ASN A 111 4.63 6.02 -3.40
N PHE A 112 3.76 6.66 -2.62
CA PHE A 112 2.66 7.48 -3.13
C PHE A 112 2.77 8.93 -2.65
N GLY A 113 3.95 9.30 -2.15
CA GLY A 113 4.32 10.67 -1.87
C GLY A 113 4.45 11.49 -3.14
N ASN A 114 4.44 12.81 -2.99
CA ASN A 114 4.63 13.74 -4.11
C ASN A 114 6.07 13.76 -4.62
N TYR A 115 7.01 13.28 -3.81
CA TYR A 115 8.43 13.32 -4.09
C TYR A 115 9.03 11.92 -4.13
N GLU A 116 10.15 11.80 -4.86
CA GLU A 116 10.92 10.57 -4.97
C GLU A 116 11.61 10.23 -3.64
N MET A 117 11.53 8.96 -3.25
CA MET A 117 12.38 8.40 -2.19
C MET A 117 13.69 7.96 -2.84
N LYS A 118 14.82 8.51 -2.40
CA LYS A 118 16.15 8.23 -2.97
C LYS A 118 17.01 7.46 -1.99
N ASP A 119 18.03 6.80 -2.54
CA ASP A 119 19.08 6.10 -1.79
C ASP A 119 18.54 5.15 -0.72
N ILE A 120 17.45 4.46 -1.07
CA ILE A 120 16.77 3.58 -0.13
C ILE A 120 17.63 2.35 0.11
N THR A 121 18.02 2.16 1.36
CA THR A 121 18.85 1.02 1.78
C THR A 121 18.15 0.29 2.91
N ILE A 122 18.03 -1.02 2.77
CA ILE A 122 17.51 -1.93 3.80
C ILE A 122 18.64 -2.84 4.25
N ARG A 123 18.94 -2.83 5.55
CA ARG A 123 19.95 -3.69 6.17
C ARG A 123 19.28 -4.74 7.04
N ILE A 124 19.63 -6.00 6.83
CA ILE A 124 19.23 -7.13 7.67
C ILE A 124 20.49 -7.80 8.19
N ASN A 125 20.75 -7.73 9.51
CA ASN A 125 21.95 -8.28 10.17
C ASN A 125 23.24 -8.05 9.34
N ASP A 126 23.55 -6.79 9.07
CA ASP A 126 24.73 -6.33 8.34
C ASP A 126 24.77 -6.64 6.84
N THR A 127 23.71 -7.21 6.27
CA THR A 127 23.56 -7.33 4.81
C THR A 127 22.74 -6.18 4.25
N ASP A 128 23.36 -5.36 3.41
CA ASP A 128 22.71 -4.24 2.74
C ASP A 128 22.06 -4.67 1.42
N THR A 129 20.79 -4.30 1.27
CA THR A 129 20.05 -4.34 0.01
C THR A 129 19.68 -2.92 -0.39
N VAL A 130 20.27 -2.45 -1.48
CA VAL A 130 20.00 -1.11 -2.02
C VAL A 130 18.85 -1.21 -3.01
N PHE A 131 17.79 -0.44 -2.79
CA PHE A 131 16.64 -0.32 -3.70
C PHE A 131 16.89 0.75 -4.78
N GLY A 132 17.67 1.79 -4.46
CA GLY A 132 17.89 2.92 -5.36
C GLY A 132 16.83 3.98 -5.11
N SER A 133 16.15 4.45 -6.16
CA SER A 133 15.07 5.44 -6.03
C SER A 133 13.70 4.89 -6.43
N VAL A 134 12.66 5.30 -5.68
CA VAL A 134 11.27 4.97 -5.96
C VAL A 134 10.50 6.27 -6.15
N LYS A 135 10.04 6.49 -7.39
CA LYS A 135 9.33 7.72 -7.77
C LYS A 135 7.91 7.78 -7.20
N SER A 136 7.30 8.95 -7.29
CA SER A 136 5.90 9.15 -6.92
C SER A 136 4.97 8.18 -7.64
N MET A 137 4.06 7.56 -6.89
CA MET A 137 3.07 6.58 -7.37
C MET A 137 3.70 5.33 -8.02
N GLN A 138 4.87 4.92 -7.53
CA GLN A 138 5.56 3.72 -8.00
C GLN A 138 5.90 2.78 -6.85
N SER A 139 6.24 1.55 -7.20
CA SER A 139 6.76 0.54 -6.30
C SER A 139 8.07 -0.03 -6.80
N ASP A 140 8.87 -0.55 -5.88
CA ASP A 140 10.02 -1.43 -6.18
C ASP A 140 10.04 -2.58 -5.17
N THR A 141 10.44 -3.77 -5.63
CA THR A 141 10.47 -4.98 -4.82
C THR A 141 11.76 -5.74 -5.04
N LYS A 142 12.39 -6.14 -3.94
CA LYS A 142 13.60 -6.97 -3.96
C LYS A 142 13.47 -8.16 -3.04
N ILE A 143 14.13 -9.23 -3.43
CA ILE A 143 14.29 -10.43 -2.62
C ILE A 143 15.59 -10.29 -1.84
N ILE A 144 15.49 -10.34 -0.52
CA ILE A 144 16.65 -10.42 0.37
C ILE A 144 16.83 -11.88 0.75
N SER A 145 17.94 -12.48 0.35
CA SER A 145 18.17 -13.92 0.54
C SER A 145 18.73 -14.26 1.91
N ASN A 146 18.48 -15.49 2.37
CA ASN A 146 19.06 -16.06 3.60
C ASN A 146 18.77 -15.25 4.86
N VAL A 147 17.55 -14.72 4.99
CA VAL A 147 17.14 -13.92 6.14
C VAL A 147 17.00 -14.81 7.38
N PRO A 148 17.71 -14.49 8.48
CA PRO A 148 17.69 -15.28 9.70
C PRO A 148 16.35 -15.16 10.44
N GLN A 149 16.06 -16.11 11.33
CA GLN A 149 14.79 -16.15 12.06
C GLN A 149 14.60 -14.95 13.00
N PHE A 150 15.70 -14.41 13.52
CA PHE A 150 15.75 -13.19 14.33
C PHE A 150 16.69 -12.20 13.67
N MET A 151 16.25 -10.96 13.52
CA MET A 151 16.95 -9.95 12.73
C MET A 151 16.74 -8.53 13.26
N SER A 152 17.74 -7.67 13.07
CA SER A 152 17.57 -6.22 13.07
C SER A 152 17.26 -5.78 11.63
N PHE A 153 16.09 -5.19 11.43
CA PHE A 153 15.68 -4.58 10.17
C PHE A 153 15.92 -3.09 10.27
N ASN A 154 16.90 -2.60 9.52
CA ASN A 154 17.13 -1.17 9.38
C ASN A 154 16.72 -0.74 8.00
N TYR A 155 16.02 0.37 7.88
CA TYR A 155 15.84 1.00 6.59
C TYR A 155 16.21 2.48 6.69
N SER A 156 16.77 3.00 5.62
CA SER A 156 17.08 4.42 5.48
C SER A 156 16.78 4.90 4.08
N TYR A 157 16.37 6.15 3.95
CA TYR A 157 16.13 6.78 2.66
C TYR A 157 16.25 8.30 2.76
N LEU A 158 16.61 8.93 1.66
CA LEU A 158 16.53 10.37 1.49
C LEU A 158 15.16 10.75 0.93
N GLU A 159 14.46 11.61 1.67
CA GLU A 159 13.21 12.18 1.24
C GLU A 159 13.45 13.58 0.69
N SER A 160 13.27 13.76 -0.62
CA SER A 160 13.32 15.11 -1.18
C SER A 160 12.03 15.83 -0.87
N THR A 161 12.06 16.95 -0.16
CA THR A 161 10.87 17.78 0.08
C THR A 161 10.67 18.85 -1.00
N GLY A 162 11.50 18.81 -2.05
CA GLY A 162 11.65 19.89 -3.04
C GLY A 162 12.47 21.08 -2.54
N ILE A 163 12.75 21.17 -1.24
CA ILE A 163 13.49 22.27 -0.58
C ILE A 163 14.78 21.74 0.05
N SER A 164 14.70 20.58 0.69
CA SER A 164 15.83 19.89 1.30
C SER A 164 15.63 18.38 1.22
N ASP A 165 16.74 17.64 1.22
CA ASP A 165 16.73 16.19 1.34
C ASP A 165 16.89 15.84 2.82
N GLU A 166 15.90 15.14 3.37
CA GLU A 166 15.91 14.69 4.76
C GLU A 166 16.26 13.20 4.84
N LEU A 167 17.25 12.85 5.68
CA LEU A 167 17.59 11.45 5.93
C LEU A 167 16.68 10.87 7.00
N PHE A 168 15.95 9.85 6.62
CA PHE A 168 15.18 9.03 7.55
C PHE A 168 15.90 7.71 7.77
N SER A 169 15.95 7.25 9.01
CA SER A 169 16.44 5.93 9.37
C SER A 169 15.67 5.40 10.58
N GLU A 170 15.34 4.12 10.54
CA GLU A 170 14.68 3.43 11.64
C GLU A 170 15.19 1.99 11.74
N GLU A 171 15.35 1.54 12.99
CA GLU A 171 15.78 0.20 13.34
C GLU A 171 14.66 -0.54 14.07
N VAL A 172 14.35 -1.76 13.61
CA VAL A 172 13.34 -2.63 14.20
C VAL A 172 13.93 -4.01 14.45
N ASN A 173 14.08 -4.38 15.72
CA ASN A 173 14.44 -5.73 16.12
C ASN A 173 13.19 -6.63 16.08
N THR A 174 13.21 -7.66 15.21
CA THR A 174 12.05 -8.50 14.94
C THR A 174 12.44 -9.93 14.57
N SER A 175 11.45 -10.80 14.39
CA SER A 175 11.61 -12.11 13.77
C SER A 175 11.26 -12.08 12.29
N LYS A 176 11.68 -13.11 11.54
CA LYS A 176 11.26 -13.34 10.15
C LYS A 176 9.77 -13.69 10.12
N LYS A 177 8.95 -12.64 10.04
CA LYS A 177 7.48 -12.69 9.92
C LYS A 177 7.04 -11.57 8.98
N LEU A 178 5.77 -11.62 8.57
CA LEU A 178 5.16 -10.49 7.88
C LEU A 178 5.32 -9.22 8.71
N PHE A 179 5.89 -8.19 8.10
CA PHE A 179 6.07 -6.88 8.70
C PHE A 179 5.62 -5.80 7.73
N THR A 180 4.98 -4.77 8.26
CA THR A 180 4.56 -3.59 7.51
C THR A 180 5.02 -2.35 8.24
N TYR A 181 5.61 -1.43 7.49
CA TYR A 181 5.86 -0.07 7.90
C TYR A 181 4.98 0.88 7.10
N THR A 182 4.49 1.93 7.74
CA THR A 182 3.57 2.88 7.13
C THR A 182 3.82 4.27 7.68
N LYS A 183 4.19 5.19 6.79
CA LYS A 183 4.17 6.63 7.05
C LYS A 183 3.14 7.26 6.14
N ILE A 184 2.20 7.98 6.74
CA ILE A 184 1.16 8.74 6.04
C ILE A 184 1.23 10.17 6.57
N ARG A 185 1.18 11.14 5.68
CA ARG A 185 1.20 12.57 5.96
C ARG A 185 -0.06 13.21 5.39
N PHE A 186 -0.54 14.21 6.11
CA PHE A 186 -1.64 15.07 5.70
C PHE A 186 -1.08 16.47 5.53
N GLU A 187 -1.01 16.93 4.29
CA GLU A 187 -0.49 18.23 3.95
C GLU A 187 -1.66 19.13 3.53
N ASN A 188 -1.73 20.35 4.07
CA ASN A 188 -2.67 21.33 3.58
C ASN A 188 -2.17 21.83 2.21
N PRO A 189 -2.95 21.72 1.12
CA PRO A 189 -2.55 22.17 -0.21
C PRO A 189 -2.20 23.66 -0.27
N LYS A 190 -2.65 24.46 0.71
CA LYS A 190 -2.27 25.88 0.84
C LYS A 190 -0.87 26.08 1.46
N ASN A 191 -0.42 25.21 2.35
CA ASN A 191 0.90 25.32 2.98
C ASN A 191 2.02 24.73 2.10
N ALA A 192 1.70 23.77 1.23
CA ALA A 192 2.64 23.25 0.22
C ALA A 192 3.08 24.32 -0.80
N ARG A 193 2.35 25.46 -0.90
CA ARG A 193 2.70 26.62 -1.73
C ARG A 193 3.43 27.74 -0.99
N GLN A 194 3.60 27.62 0.33
CA GLN A 194 4.18 28.67 1.18
C GLN A 194 5.65 28.44 1.55
N SER A 195 6.36 27.53 0.87
CA SER A 195 7.83 27.52 0.89
C SER A 195 8.38 28.69 0.06
N ILE A 196 8.22 29.89 0.59
CA ILE A 196 8.84 31.11 0.07
C ILE A 196 10.25 31.15 0.65
N SER A 197 11.24 31.13 -0.24
CA SER A 197 12.66 31.34 0.06
C SER A 197 12.89 32.74 0.63
N TYR A 198 13.65 32.84 1.72
CA TYR A 198 14.36 34.07 2.06
C TYR A 198 15.80 33.91 1.57
N ASN A 199 16.25 34.91 0.80
CA ASN A 199 17.62 35.05 0.31
C ASN A 199 18.63 35.15 1.45
#